data_AF-A0A512C4S1-F1
#
_entry.id   AF-A0A512C4S1-F1
#
_cell.length_a   1.000
_cell.length_b   1.000
_cell.length_c   1.000
_cell.angle_alpha   90.00
_cell.angle_beta   90.00
_cell.angle_gamma   90.00
#
_symmetry.space_group_name_H-M   'P 1'
#
loop_
_entity.id
_entity.type
_entity.pdbx_description
1 polymer ?
#
loop_
_entity_poly.entity_id
_entity_poly.type
_entity_poly.pdbx_seq_one_letter_code
_entity_poly.pdbx_strand_id
1 'polypeptide(L)'
;MLQSTTGGSAAPEQVSLDNLAPDLLAALAALATVETRYRTKREALYQVSGPDTLKQRFADQLEARHRQEREAVIQRLVELHYSLTVTARVRDPDLRH
;
A
#
# COMPACT_ATOMS: atom_id res chain seq x y z
N MET A 1 -31.87 -31.23 -29.13
CA MET A 1 -30.61 -30.70 -29.70
C MET A 1 -30.49 -29.24 -29.28
N LEU A 2 -29.76 -28.98 -28.19
CA LEU A 2 -28.45 -28.27 -28.15
C LEU A 2 -28.59 -26.77 -28.48
N GLN A 3 -28.90 -25.92 -27.49
CA GLN A 3 -27.96 -25.15 -26.62
C GLN A 3 -27.09 -24.14 -27.37
N SER A 4 -27.21 -22.85 -27.02
CA SER A 4 -26.15 -21.83 -27.06
C SER A 4 -26.58 -20.59 -26.25
N THR A 5 -26.77 -20.78 -24.94
CA THR A 5 -26.85 -19.66 -24.00
C THR A 5 -25.46 -19.44 -23.41
N THR A 6 -25.02 -18.20 -23.40
CA THR A 6 -24.07 -17.65 -22.41
C THR A 6 -22.66 -18.22 -22.46
N GLY A 7 -21.89 -17.83 -23.48
CA GLY A 7 -20.44 -17.72 -23.37
C GLY A 7 -20.06 -16.33 -22.87
N GLY A 8 -20.49 -15.98 -21.65
CA GLY A 8 -20.01 -14.78 -20.97
C GLY A 8 -18.50 -14.92 -20.80
N SER A 9 -17.76 -14.19 -21.63
CA SER A 9 -16.31 -14.04 -21.57
C SER A 9 -15.91 -13.44 -20.22
N ALA A 10 -15.72 -14.30 -19.23
CA ALA A 10 -14.92 -13.98 -18.06
C ALA A 10 -13.48 -14.36 -18.38
N ALA A 11 -12.87 -13.60 -19.29
CA ALA A 11 -11.42 -13.49 -19.33
C ALA A 11 -10.96 -13.00 -17.95
N PRO A 12 -9.84 -13.52 -17.41
CA PRO A 12 -9.34 -13.05 -16.13
C PRO A 12 -9.18 -11.53 -16.23
N GLU A 13 -9.70 -10.77 -15.27
CA GLU A 13 -9.50 -9.33 -15.14
C GLU A 13 -8.03 -9.03 -15.41
N GLN A 14 -7.74 -8.60 -16.64
CA GLN A 14 -6.40 -8.19 -17.01
C GLN A 14 -6.21 -6.89 -16.25
N VAL A 15 -5.46 -6.95 -15.16
CA VAL A 15 -5.07 -5.78 -14.38
C VAL A 15 -4.24 -4.90 -15.30
N SER A 16 -4.90 -3.98 -15.99
CA SER A 16 -4.26 -3.08 -16.95
C SER A 16 -3.30 -2.15 -16.21
N LEU A 17 -2.13 -1.91 -16.80
CA LEU A 17 -1.10 -1.03 -16.27
C LEU A 17 -1.66 0.39 -16.00
N ASP A 18 -2.59 0.83 -16.83
CA ASP A 18 -3.26 2.13 -16.75
C ASP A 18 -4.17 2.24 -15.51
N ASN A 19 -4.71 1.12 -15.03
CA ASN A 19 -5.51 1.05 -13.80
C ASN A 19 -4.63 0.93 -12.55
N LEU A 20 -3.39 0.44 -12.69
CA LEU A 20 -2.48 0.19 -11.57
C LEU A 20 -1.64 1.43 -11.18
N ALA A 21 -1.36 2.30 -12.15
CA ALA A 21 -0.67 3.56 -11.93
C ALA A 21 -1.33 4.49 -10.89
N PRO A 22 -2.65 4.77 -10.93
CA PRO A 22 -3.30 5.61 -9.92
C PRO A 22 -3.27 4.96 -8.53
N ASP A 23 -3.45 3.65 -8.44
CA ASP A 23 -3.42 2.91 -7.18
C ASP A 23 -2.02 2.95 -6.52
N LEU A 24 -0.96 2.84 -7.33
CA LEU A 24 0.42 2.97 -6.85
C LEU A 24 0.69 4.37 -6.32
N LEU A 25 0.29 5.41 -7.05
CA LEU A 25 0.45 6.80 -6.62
C LEU A 25 -0.35 7.08 -5.34
N ALA A 26 -1.57 6.55 -5.23
CA ALA A 26 -2.39 6.67 -4.03
C ALA A 26 -1.73 6.01 -2.82
N ALA A 27 -1.17 4.80 -2.99
CA ALA A 27 -0.46 4.10 -1.91
C ALA A 27 0.82 4.85 -1.49
N LEU A 28 1.59 5.41 -2.44
CA LEU A 28 2.77 6.22 -2.13
C LEU A 28 2.40 7.53 -1.42
N ALA A 29 1.32 8.19 -1.84
CA ALA A 29 0.80 9.39 -1.16
C ALA A 29 0.31 9.07 0.26
N ALA A 30 -0.34 7.93 0.45
CA ALA A 30 -0.74 7.44 1.77
C ALA A 30 0.49 7.20 2.67
N LEU A 31 1.55 6.60 2.14
CA LEU A 31 2.81 6.40 2.88
C LEU A 31 3.43 7.73 3.29
N ALA A 32 3.55 8.68 2.36
CA ALA A 32 4.07 10.02 2.64
C ALA A 32 3.24 10.75 3.73
N THR A 33 1.92 10.56 3.71
CA THR A 33 1.01 11.13 4.72
C THR A 33 1.25 10.51 6.10
N VAL A 34 1.37 9.18 6.18
CA VAL A 34 1.67 8.47 7.44
C VAL A 34 3.01 8.94 8.02
N GLU A 35 4.05 8.99 7.20
CA GLU A 35 5.39 9.43 7.62
C GLU A 35 5.41 10.90 8.08
N THR A 36 4.76 11.79 7.33
CA THR A 36 4.66 13.21 7.70
C THR A 36 3.93 13.38 9.01
N ARG A 37 2.78 12.72 9.18
CA ARG A 37 1.99 12.79 10.41
C ARG A 37 2.76 12.27 11.62
N TYR A 38 3.49 11.16 11.46
CA TYR A 38 4.34 10.62 12.52
C TYR A 38 5.41 11.64 12.92
N ARG A 39 6.16 12.18 11.96
CA ARG A 39 7.19 13.19 12.21
C ARG A 39 6.64 14.42 12.93
N THR A 40 5.53 14.99 12.45
CA THR A 40 4.88 16.15 13.08
C THR A 40 4.46 15.87 14.52
N LYS A 41 3.83 14.71 14.77
CA LYS A 41 3.39 14.33 16.13
C LYS A 41 4.57 14.06 17.06
N ARG A 42 5.63 13.45 16.54
CA ARG A 42 6.85 13.17 17.32
C ARG A 42 7.54 14.46 17.72
N GLU A 43 7.66 15.39 16.78
CA GLU A 43 8.20 16.74 17.04
C GLU A 43 7.38 17.49 18.08
N ALA A 44 6.05 17.49 17.95
CA ALA A 44 5.16 18.10 18.93
C ALA A 44 5.33 17.48 20.33
N LEU A 45 5.50 16.16 20.42
CA LEU A 45 5.71 15.47 21.69
C LEU A 45 7.03 15.88 22.38
N TYR A 46 8.09 16.15 21.61
CA TYR A 46 9.36 16.66 22.16
C TYR A 46 9.24 18.09 22.69
N GLN A 47 8.37 18.91 22.11
CA GLN A 47 8.20 20.31 22.50
C GLN A 47 7.29 20.52 23.72
N VAL A 48 6.42 19.56 24.06
CA VAL A 48 5.51 19.68 25.21
C VAL A 48 6.28 19.48 26.52
N SER A 49 6.06 20.33 27.52
CA SER A 49 6.53 20.12 28.90
C SER A 49 5.66 19.09 29.63
N GLY A 50 6.27 18.21 30.42
CA GLY A 50 5.52 17.22 31.20
C GLY A 50 6.43 16.12 31.76
N PRO A 51 5.89 15.24 32.63
CA PRO A 51 6.63 14.12 33.19
C PRO A 51 7.17 13.19 32.11
N ASP A 52 8.44 12.80 32.22
CA ASP A 52 9.11 11.96 31.22
C ASP A 52 8.42 10.61 31.03
N THR A 53 7.85 10.05 32.09
CA THR A 53 7.10 8.77 32.02
C THR A 53 5.84 8.87 31.16
N LEU A 54 5.14 10.01 31.20
CA LEU A 54 3.98 10.24 30.35
C LEU A 54 4.41 10.48 28.90
N LYS A 55 5.47 11.26 28.68
CA LYS A 55 6.04 11.48 27.35
C LYS A 55 6.45 10.15 26.70
N GLN A 56 7.14 9.30 27.45
CA GLN A 56 7.56 7.98 26.97
C GLN A 56 6.35 7.13 26.58
N ARG A 57 5.33 7.06 27.44
CA ARG A 57 4.09 6.31 27.12
C ARG A 57 3.42 6.81 25.84
N PHE A 58 3.37 8.13 25.63
CA PHE A 58 2.82 8.70 24.39
C PHE A 58 3.72 8.43 23.18
N ALA A 59 5.04 8.44 23.36
CA ALA A 59 5.99 8.09 22.30
C ALA A 59 5.79 6.63 21.86
N ASP A 60 5.72 5.70 22.81
CA ASP A 60 5.53 4.28 22.54
C ASP A 60 4.21 4.02 21.79
N GLN A 61 3.12 4.69 22.20
CA GLN A 61 1.83 4.60 21.51
C GLN A 61 1.89 5.19 20.09
N LEU A 62 2.60 6.31 19.92
CA LEU A 62 2.77 6.95 18.63
C LEU A 62 3.58 6.05 17.67
N GLU A 63 4.64 5.41 18.16
CA GLU A 63 5.45 4.46 17.40
C GLU A 63 4.67 3.20 17.03
N ALA A 64 3.93 2.62 17.97
CA ALA A 64 3.10 1.45 17.72
C ALA A 64 2.07 1.73 16.60
N ARG A 65 1.41 2.89 16.68
CA ARG A 65 0.46 3.33 15.66
C ARG A 65 1.13 3.58 14.30
N HIS A 66 2.25 4.29 14.28
CA HIS A 66 3.01 4.55 13.04
C HIS A 66 3.41 3.24 12.37
N ARG A 67 3.92 2.27 13.15
CA ARG A 67 4.31 0.96 12.64
C ARG A 67 3.12 0.23 12.00
N GLN A 68 1.97 0.17 12.68
CA GLN A 68 0.79 -0.48 12.16
C GLN A 68 0.28 0.16 10.85
N GLU A 69 0.20 1.49 10.82
CA GLU A 69 -0.29 2.23 9.65
C GLU A 69 0.69 2.11 8.47
N ARG A 70 1.99 2.19 8.74
CA ARG A 70 3.04 2.04 7.74
C ARG A 70 3.05 0.62 7.14
N GLU A 71 2.91 -0.40 7.99
CA GLU A 71 2.89 -1.80 7.56
C GLU A 71 1.73 -2.07 6.59
N ALA A 72 0.52 -1.59 6.90
CA ALA A 72 -0.63 -1.74 6.03
C ALA A 72 -0.39 -1.13 4.63
N VAL A 73 0.23 0.06 4.58
CA VAL A 73 0.55 0.72 3.30
C VAL A 73 1.66 -0.02 2.54
N ILE A 74 2.67 -0.54 3.24
CA ILE A 74 3.74 -1.33 2.63
C ILE A 74 3.20 -2.63 2.03
N GLN A 75 2.33 -3.34 2.74
CA GLN A 75 1.68 -4.54 2.21
C GLN A 75 0.92 -4.24 0.93
N ARG A 76 0.16 -3.14 0.89
CA ARG A 76 -0.51 -2.70 -0.34
C ARG A 76 0.48 -2.40 -1.47
N LEU A 77 1.61 -1.74 -1.18
CA LEU A 77 2.63 -1.47 -2.18
C LEU A 77 3.28 -2.76 -2.72
N VAL A 78 3.50 -3.76 -1.86
CA VAL A 78 4.01 -5.07 -2.26
C VAL A 78 3.02 -5.80 -3.16
N GLU A 79 1.72 -5.79 -2.82
CA GLU A 79 0.67 -6.35 -3.66
C GLU A 79 0.64 -5.70 -5.05
N LEU A 80 0.67 -4.37 -5.09
CA LEU A 80 0.67 -3.62 -6.35
C LEU A 80 1.92 -3.90 -7.18
N HIS A 81 3.09 -4.02 -6.55
CA HIS A 81 4.33 -4.40 -7.23
C HIS A 81 4.25 -5.83 -7.81
N TYR A 82 3.69 -6.77 -7.05
CA TYR A 82 3.46 -8.13 -7.52
C TYR A 82 2.51 -8.16 -8.72
N SER A 83 1.39 -7.41 -8.66
CA SER A 83 0.47 -7.29 -9.80
C SER A 83 1.15 -6.73 -11.04
N LEU A 84 1.99 -5.69 -10.90
CA LEU A 84 2.73 -5.11 -12.03
C LEU A 84 3.69 -6.13 -12.65
N THR A 85 4.45 -6.86 -11.83
CA THR A 85 5.42 -7.86 -12.30
C THR A 85 4.75 -9.07 -12.95
N VAL A 86 3.62 -9.53 -12.42
CA VAL A 86 2.83 -10.60 -13.04
C VAL A 86 2.24 -10.15 -14.37
N THR A 87 1.62 -8.97 -14.43
CA THR A 87 1.07 -8.42 -15.68
C THR A 87 2.16 -8.23 -16.74
N ALA A 88 3.32 -7.69 -16.37
CA ALA A 88 4.45 -7.54 -17.29
C ALA A 88 4.93 -8.89 -17.85
N ARG A 89 4.97 -9.94 -17.04
CA ARG A 89 5.39 -11.29 -17.46
C ARG A 89 4.38 -11.99 -18.36
N VAL A 90 3.09 -11.71 -18.21
CA VAL A 90 2.04 -12.22 -19.11
C VAL A 90 2.07 -11.51 -20.46
N ARG A 91 2.52 -10.24 -20.48
CA ARG A 91 2.64 -9.44 -21.70
C ARG A 91 3.89 -9.79 -22.54
N ASP A 92 4.98 -10.25 -21.89
CA ASP A 92 6.21 -10.73 -22.55
C ASP A 92 6.57 -12.18 -22.10
N PRO A 93 6.01 -13.21 -22.75
CA PRO A 93 6.32 -14.60 -22.41
C PRO A 93 7.73 -15.06 -22.82
N ASP A 94 8.46 -14.31 -23.67
CA ASP A 94 9.76 -14.68 -24.23
C ASP A 94 10.99 -14.24 -23.41
N LEU A 95 10.82 -13.49 -22.32
CA LEU A 95 11.93 -13.17 -21.41
C LEU A 95 12.13 -14.29 -20.37
N ARG A 96 12.57 -15.46 -20.84
CA ARG A 96 13.19 -16.50 -20.01
C ARG A 96 14.61 -16.75 -20.52
N HIS A 97 15.60 -16.19 -19.83
CA HIS A 97 16.98 -16.67 -19.84
C HIS A 97 17.32 -17.22 -18.47
#